data_AF-A0A7Z0K8Q9-F1
#
_entry.id   AF-A0A7Z0K8Q9-F1
#
_cell.length_a   1.000
_cell.length_b   1.000
_cell.length_c   1.000
_cell.angle_alpha   90.00
_cell.angle_beta   90.00
_cell.angle_gamma   90.00
#
_symmetry.space_group_name_H-M   'P 1'
#
loop_
_entity.id
_entity.type
_entity.pdbx_description
1 polymer ?
#
loop_
_entity_poly.entity_id
_entity_poly.type
_entity_poly.pdbx_seq_one_letter_code
_entity_poly.pdbx_strand_id
1 'polypeptide(L)'
;MREHLDDYEGTPQLDEPGPVDWWSPMVLAVLAAVVIIPSVQLGLGSIARPGPGLWPFLNALLVVAAIPLLLATRHRFHPPNRSELTRVALVAGPLLLFVPAYDWLGLIGAGVPVMLIVARFVARMRWRTSILIAVIAPAAVYALFALALGVNLRPF
;
A
#
# COMPACT_ATOMS: atom_id res chain seq x y z
N MET A 1 -33.20 36.27 3.64
CA MET A 1 -31.91 35.90 2.99
C MET A 1 -30.74 36.30 3.89
N ARG A 2 -30.76 35.87 5.16
CA ARG A 2 -29.66 36.00 6.14
C ARG A 2 -29.62 34.75 7.04
N GLU A 3 -30.77 34.14 7.29
CA GLU A 3 -30.93 32.87 8.02
C GLU A 3 -30.26 31.61 7.42
N HIS A 4 -29.74 31.63 6.20
CA HIS A 4 -29.12 30.45 5.58
C HIS A 4 -27.59 30.44 5.65
N LEU A 5 -26.99 31.44 6.30
CA LEU A 5 -25.52 31.55 6.45
C LEU A 5 -25.05 31.16 7.86
N ASP A 6 -25.93 31.20 8.86
CA ASP A 6 -25.60 30.88 10.25
C ASP A 6 -25.47 29.36 10.46
N ASP A 7 -26.12 28.54 9.63
CA ASP A 7 -26.00 27.06 9.64
C ASP A 7 -24.65 26.55 9.10
N TYR A 8 -23.80 27.42 8.55
CA TYR A 8 -22.44 27.09 8.12
C TYR A 8 -21.39 27.37 9.19
N GLU A 9 -21.74 28.01 10.32
CA GLU A 9 -20.84 28.31 11.43
C GLU A 9 -20.69 27.14 12.43
N GLY A 10 -20.74 25.89 11.94
CA GLY A 10 -20.26 24.76 12.70
C GLY A 10 -18.75 24.88 12.86
N THR A 11 -18.26 25.34 14.02
CA THR A 11 -16.85 25.17 14.36
C THR A 11 -16.47 23.70 14.13
N PRO A 12 -15.39 23.39 13.39
CA PRO A 12 -14.96 22.01 13.21
C PRO A 12 -14.88 21.38 14.59
N GLN A 13 -15.62 20.31 14.83
CA GLN A 13 -15.56 19.61 16.12
C GLN A 13 -14.14 19.05 16.24
N LEU A 14 -13.30 19.77 17.00
CA LEU A 14 -11.92 19.39 17.28
C LEU A 14 -11.98 18.44 18.47
N ASP A 15 -11.85 17.15 18.21
CA ASP A 15 -11.74 16.19 19.29
C ASP A 15 -10.40 16.39 20.02
N GLU A 16 -10.45 16.31 21.36
CA GLU A 16 -9.25 16.23 22.19
C GLU A 16 -8.39 15.06 21.70
N PRO A 17 -7.08 15.27 21.45
CA PRO A 17 -6.25 14.25 20.84
C PRO A 17 -6.19 13.01 21.73
N GLY A 18 -6.63 11.88 21.20
CA GLY A 18 -6.62 10.62 21.92
C GLY A 18 -5.19 10.06 22.08
N PRO A 19 -4.95 9.10 22.99
CA PRO A 19 -3.64 8.45 23.12
C PRO A 19 -3.10 7.85 21.81
N VAL A 20 -3.99 7.35 20.94
CA VAL A 20 -3.67 6.79 19.62
C VAL A 20 -3.07 7.81 18.64
N ASP A 21 -3.33 9.10 18.85
CA ASP A 21 -2.82 10.18 18.00
C ASP A 21 -1.32 10.37 18.18
N TRP A 22 -0.79 9.96 19.33
CA TRP A 22 0.64 10.02 19.61
C TRP A 22 1.39 8.76 19.17
N TRP A 23 0.71 7.61 19.17
CA TRP A 23 1.28 6.35 18.68
C TRP A 23 1.39 6.31 17.16
N SER A 24 0.42 6.88 16.44
CA SER A 24 0.36 6.91 14.98
C SER A 24 1.63 7.45 14.30
N PRO A 25 2.15 8.65 14.65
CA PRO A 25 3.40 9.16 14.05
C PRO A 25 4.60 8.29 14.40
N MET A 26 4.62 7.67 15.59
CA MET A 26 5.71 6.78 15.99
C MET A 26 5.70 5.48 15.18
N VAL A 27 4.51 4.91 14.94
CA VAL A 27 4.34 3.75 14.05
C VAL A 27 4.79 4.08 12.62
N LEU A 28 4.42 5.25 12.09
CA LEU A 28 4.87 5.69 10.76
C LEU A 28 6.38 5.91 10.71
N ALA A 29 6.99 6.47 11.75
CA ALA A 29 8.43 6.65 11.84
C ALA A 29 9.17 5.30 11.85
N VAL A 30 8.69 4.33 12.64
CA VAL A 30 9.25 2.97 12.66
C VAL A 30 9.08 2.29 11.30
N LEU A 31 7.89 2.37 10.70
CA LEU A 31 7.63 1.79 9.38
C LEU A 31 8.56 2.40 8.32
N ALA A 32 8.72 3.72 8.32
CA ALA A 32 9.63 4.39 7.42
C ALA A 32 11.07 3.94 7.64
N ALA A 33 11.54 3.81 8.89
CA ALA A 33 12.88 3.33 9.19
C ALA A 33 13.11 1.88 8.71
N VAL A 34 12.13 0.99 8.93
CA VAL A 34 12.15 -0.40 8.45
C VAL A 34 12.26 -0.49 6.93
N VAL A 35 11.74 0.49 6.18
CA VAL A 35 11.87 0.54 4.71
C VAL A 35 13.17 1.26 4.30
N ILE A 36 13.52 2.38 4.91
CA ILE A 36 14.71 3.19 4.56
C ILE A 36 15.99 2.37 4.70
N ILE A 37 16.16 1.64 5.80
CA ILE A 37 17.42 0.95 6.10
C ILE A 37 17.75 -0.10 5.01
N PRO A 38 16.86 -1.06 4.66
CA PRO A 38 17.10 -1.99 3.55
C PRO A 38 17.21 -1.28 2.21
N SER A 39 16.47 -0.20 1.98
CA SER A 39 16.53 0.55 0.73
C SER A 39 17.92 1.14 0.47
N VAL A 40 18.55 1.71 1.51
CA VAL A 40 19.91 2.22 1.40
C VAL A 40 20.90 1.08 1.18
N GLN A 41 20.72 -0.06 1.86
CA GLN A 41 21.57 -1.25 1.69
C GLN A 41 21.47 -1.86 0.28
N LEU A 42 20.29 -1.81 -0.34
CA LEU A 42 20.08 -2.24 -1.74
C LEU A 42 20.76 -1.31 -2.76
N GLY A 43 21.21 -0.11 -2.33
CA GLY A 43 21.86 0.86 -3.18
C GLY A 43 20.86 1.76 -3.91
N LEU A 44 21.03 3.06 -3.74
CA LEU A 44 20.15 4.08 -4.34
C LEU A 44 20.53 4.38 -5.80
N GLY A 45 21.79 4.17 -6.19
CA GLY A 45 22.30 4.58 -7.51
C GLY A 45 22.23 6.09 -7.69
N SER A 46 21.88 6.55 -8.90
CA SER A 46 21.68 7.96 -9.22
C SER A 46 20.32 8.19 -9.87
N ILE A 47 19.87 9.44 -10.00
CA ILE A 47 18.60 9.77 -10.67
C ILE A 47 18.61 9.31 -12.14
N ALA A 48 19.76 9.42 -12.82
CA ALA A 48 19.91 8.98 -14.20
C ALA A 48 20.06 7.46 -14.35
N ARG A 49 20.48 6.76 -13.27
CA ARG A 49 20.65 5.30 -13.21
C ARG A 49 20.19 4.80 -11.85
N PRO A 50 18.87 4.67 -11.64
CA PRO A 50 18.31 4.35 -10.34
C PRO A 50 18.71 2.95 -9.90
N GLY A 51 19.20 2.84 -8.66
CA GLY A 51 19.43 1.55 -8.01
C GLY A 51 18.14 0.92 -7.50
N PRO A 52 18.14 -0.37 -7.16
CA PRO A 52 16.93 -1.08 -6.70
C PRO A 52 16.38 -0.53 -5.38
N GLY A 53 17.21 0.18 -4.60
CA GLY A 53 16.82 0.83 -3.35
C GLY A 53 16.17 2.21 -3.52
N LEU A 54 16.33 2.88 -4.67
CA LEU A 54 15.88 4.28 -4.83
C LEU A 54 14.37 4.42 -4.68
N TRP A 55 13.61 3.54 -5.34
CA TRP A 55 12.16 3.63 -5.36
C TRP A 55 11.53 3.39 -3.98
N PRO A 56 11.89 2.31 -3.25
CA PRO A 56 11.45 2.12 -1.87
C PRO A 56 11.89 3.26 -0.94
N PHE A 57 13.10 3.82 -1.12
CA PHE A 57 13.59 4.95 -0.34
C PHE A 57 12.73 6.22 -0.53
N LEU A 58 12.39 6.57 -1.77
CA LEU A 58 11.51 7.71 -2.06
C LEU A 58 10.13 7.56 -1.44
N ASN A 59 9.53 6.36 -1.52
CA ASN A 59 8.24 6.09 -0.88
C ASN A 59 8.33 6.23 0.64
N ALA A 60 9.39 5.73 1.26
CA ALA A 60 9.60 5.87 2.69
C ALA A 60 9.82 7.34 3.11
N LEU A 61 10.48 8.14 2.27
CA LEU A 61 10.62 9.58 2.49
C LEU A 61 9.26 10.30 2.44
N LEU A 62 8.36 9.90 1.54
CA LEU A 62 6.98 10.41 1.54
C LEU A 62 6.24 10.07 2.83
N VAL A 63 6.44 8.86 3.37
CA VAL A 63 5.88 8.48 4.68
C VAL A 63 6.43 9.36 5.80
N VAL A 64 7.74 9.65 5.82
CA VAL A 64 8.34 10.58 6.78
C VAL A 64 7.75 11.99 6.62
N ALA A 65 7.62 12.48 5.38
CA ALA A 65 7.07 13.79 5.09
C ALA A 65 5.58 13.92 5.48
N ALA A 66 4.85 12.80 5.60
CA ALA A 66 3.48 12.79 6.08
C ALA A 66 3.36 12.95 7.61
N ILE A 67 4.42 12.69 8.38
CA ILE A 67 4.39 12.76 9.86
C ILE A 67 4.04 14.16 10.37
N PRO A 68 4.68 15.27 9.91
CA PRO A 68 4.29 16.61 10.32
C PRO A 68 2.84 16.96 9.97
N LEU A 69 2.37 16.53 8.79
CA LEU A 69 0.99 16.74 8.36
C LEU A 69 0.02 16.01 9.29
N LEU A 70 0.33 14.76 9.64
CA LEU A 70 -0.47 13.98 10.60
C LEU A 70 -0.50 14.66 11.96
N LEU A 71 0.64 15.12 12.49
CA LEU A 71 0.71 15.83 13.77
C LEU A 71 -0.13 17.12 13.76
N ALA A 72 -0.12 17.87 12.65
CA ALA A 72 -0.89 19.10 12.50
C ALA A 72 -2.39 18.86 12.35
N THR A 73 -2.81 17.69 11.87
CA THR A 73 -4.21 17.38 11.53
C THR A 73 -4.84 16.31 12.42
N ARG A 74 -4.12 15.78 13.42
CA ARG A 74 -4.56 14.70 14.32
C ARG A 74 -5.96 14.90 14.91
N HIS A 75 -6.28 16.13 15.30
CA HIS A 75 -7.57 16.52 15.90
C HIS A 75 -8.78 16.40 14.94
N ARG A 76 -8.53 16.12 13.65
CA ARG A 76 -9.56 15.97 12.63
C ARG A 76 -9.85 14.50 12.30
N PHE A 77 -9.06 13.57 12.84
CA PHE A 77 -9.21 12.15 12.55
C PHE A 77 -10.03 11.45 13.61
N HIS A 78 -10.94 10.60 13.15
CA HIS A 78 -11.72 9.73 14.01
C HIS A 78 -11.11 8.32 13.95
N PRO A 79 -11.17 7.54 15.05
CA PRO A 79 -10.74 6.15 15.03
C PRO A 79 -11.45 5.37 13.92
N PRO A 80 -10.72 4.57 13.12
CA PRO A 80 -11.32 3.86 12.01
C PRO A 80 -12.30 2.81 12.52
N ASN A 81 -13.44 2.68 11.84
CA ASN A 81 -14.40 1.64 12.18
C ASN A 81 -13.93 0.26 11.66
N ARG A 82 -14.57 -0.82 12.14
CA ARG A 82 -14.22 -2.19 11.72
C ARG A 82 -14.30 -2.39 10.20
N SER A 83 -15.21 -1.70 9.51
CA SER A 83 -15.39 -1.86 8.08
C SER A 83 -14.24 -1.24 7.28
N GLU A 84 -13.72 -0.10 7.73
CA GLU A 84 -12.55 0.57 7.17
C GLU A 84 -11.28 -0.27 7.39
N LEU A 85 -11.07 -0.75 8.61
CA LEU A 85 -9.96 -1.66 8.92
C LEU A 85 -10.02 -2.93 8.06
N THR A 86 -11.21 -3.49 7.87
CA THR A 86 -11.40 -4.67 7.01
C THR A 86 -11.03 -4.38 5.55
N ARG A 87 -11.40 -3.21 5.02
CA ARG A 87 -11.03 -2.81 3.65
C ARG A 87 -9.52 -2.65 3.50
N VAL A 88 -8.86 -2.00 4.47
CA VAL A 88 -7.40 -1.86 4.48
C VAL A 88 -6.74 -3.24 4.51
N ALA A 89 -7.20 -4.14 5.38
CA ALA A 89 -6.68 -5.50 5.48
C ALA A 89 -6.88 -6.32 4.19
N LEU A 90 -8.02 -6.17 3.51
CA LEU A 90 -8.28 -6.85 2.23
C LEU A 90 -7.38 -6.38 1.09
N VAL A 91 -6.87 -5.14 1.15
CA VAL A 91 -5.92 -4.61 0.16
C VAL A 91 -4.50 -4.95 0.54
N ALA A 92 -4.09 -4.62 1.77
CA ALA A 92 -2.72 -4.79 2.22
C ALA A 92 -2.34 -6.25 2.42
N GLY A 93 -3.25 -7.08 2.96
CA GLY A 93 -2.99 -8.48 3.28
C GLY A 93 -2.49 -9.30 2.09
N PRO A 94 -3.20 -9.33 0.95
CA PRO A 94 -2.75 -10.07 -0.23
C PRO A 94 -1.43 -9.55 -0.81
N LEU A 95 -1.21 -8.23 -0.79
CA LEU A 95 0.03 -7.62 -1.26
C LEU A 95 1.22 -8.00 -0.36
N LEU A 96 1.03 -8.02 0.95
CA LEU A 96 2.04 -8.46 1.90
C LEU A 96 2.30 -9.97 1.82
N LEU A 97 1.27 -10.77 1.57
CA LEU A 97 1.39 -12.22 1.40
C LEU A 97 2.17 -12.61 0.14
N PHE A 98 2.14 -11.76 -0.90
CA PHE A 98 2.81 -12.06 -2.17
C PHE A 98 4.30 -12.32 -2.00
N VAL A 99 5.01 -11.52 -1.21
CA VAL A 99 6.47 -11.62 -1.04
C VAL A 99 6.91 -12.99 -0.51
N PRO A 100 6.44 -13.44 0.67
CA PRO A 100 6.81 -14.78 1.15
C PRO A 100 6.22 -15.88 0.27
N ALA A 101 5.04 -15.71 -0.33
CA ALA A 101 4.49 -16.72 -1.23
C ALA A 101 5.35 -16.91 -2.50
N TYR A 102 5.92 -15.83 -3.03
CA TYR A 102 6.76 -15.84 -4.23
C TYR A 102 8.01 -16.70 -4.04
N ASP A 103 8.63 -16.68 -2.86
CA ASP A 103 9.84 -17.47 -2.58
C ASP A 103 9.59 -18.98 -2.67
N TRP A 104 8.37 -19.41 -2.36
CA TRP A 104 7.96 -20.82 -2.30
C TRP A 104 7.22 -21.31 -3.55
N LEU A 105 6.43 -20.44 -4.19
CA LEU A 105 5.48 -20.78 -5.25
C LEU A 105 5.77 -20.08 -6.58
N GLY A 106 6.83 -19.27 -6.66
CA GLY A 106 7.16 -18.48 -7.85
C GLY A 106 6.12 -17.42 -8.22
N LEU A 107 6.33 -16.76 -9.36
CA LEU A 107 5.51 -15.65 -9.82
C LEU A 107 4.06 -16.06 -10.10
N ILE A 108 3.85 -17.18 -10.78
CA ILE A 108 2.51 -17.61 -11.18
C ILE A 108 1.80 -18.24 -9.99
N GLY A 109 2.49 -19.13 -9.25
CA GLY A 109 1.89 -19.79 -8.09
C GLY A 109 1.52 -18.84 -6.96
N ALA A 110 2.31 -17.79 -6.70
CA ALA A 110 1.96 -16.74 -5.74
C ALA A 110 1.00 -15.69 -6.35
N GLY A 111 1.21 -15.33 -7.61
CA GLY A 111 0.48 -14.26 -8.28
C GLY A 111 -0.99 -14.58 -8.50
N VAL A 112 -1.33 -15.82 -8.89
CA VAL A 112 -2.72 -16.23 -9.14
C VAL A 112 -3.62 -16.09 -7.89
N PRO A 113 -3.29 -16.67 -6.72
CA PRO A 113 -4.14 -16.53 -5.55
C PRO A 113 -4.22 -15.08 -5.04
N VAL A 114 -3.12 -14.33 -5.03
CA VAL A 114 -3.12 -12.91 -4.64
C VAL A 114 -4.00 -12.09 -5.57
N MET A 115 -3.83 -12.26 -6.89
CA MET A 115 -4.60 -11.51 -7.89
C MET A 115 -6.08 -11.92 -7.87
N LEU A 116 -6.40 -13.18 -7.58
CA LEU A 116 -7.77 -13.63 -7.39
C LEU A 116 -8.42 -12.91 -6.19
N ILE A 117 -7.71 -12.84 -5.07
CA ILE A 117 -8.22 -12.14 -3.88
C ILE A 117 -8.45 -10.66 -4.18
N VAL A 118 -7.49 -9.99 -4.82
CA VAL A 118 -7.61 -8.57 -5.19
C VAL A 118 -8.77 -8.37 -6.17
N ALA A 119 -8.81 -9.12 -7.29
CA ALA A 119 -9.85 -8.98 -8.30
C ALA A 119 -11.26 -9.27 -7.74
N ARG A 120 -11.38 -10.25 -6.83
CA ARG A 120 -12.67 -10.67 -6.30
C ARG A 120 -13.15 -9.78 -5.14
N PHE A 121 -12.29 -9.46 -4.18
CA PHE A 121 -12.69 -8.81 -2.93
C PHE A 121 -12.42 -7.31 -2.94
N VAL A 122 -11.34 -6.86 -3.56
CA VAL A 122 -11.00 -5.44 -3.68
C VAL A 122 -11.73 -4.82 -4.87
N ALA A 123 -11.54 -5.38 -6.07
CA ALA A 123 -12.16 -4.86 -7.30
C ALA A 123 -13.62 -5.31 -7.51
N ARG A 124 -14.12 -6.24 -6.68
CA ARG A 124 -15.52 -6.73 -6.71
C ARG A 124 -15.98 -7.24 -8.07
N MET A 125 -15.07 -7.80 -8.86
CA MET A 125 -15.38 -8.34 -10.18
C MET A 125 -16.21 -9.62 -10.09
N ARG A 126 -16.90 -9.97 -11.18
CA ARG A 126 -17.60 -11.26 -11.31
C ARG A 126 -16.58 -12.40 -11.29
N TRP A 127 -16.93 -13.53 -10.66
CA TRP A 127 -16.05 -14.70 -10.52
C TRP A 127 -15.32 -15.12 -11.81
N ARG A 128 -16.05 -15.20 -12.93
CA ARG A 128 -15.46 -15.56 -14.24
C ARG A 128 -14.37 -14.58 -14.64
N THR A 129 -14.62 -13.28 -14.48
CA THR A 129 -13.65 -12.22 -14.79
C THR A 129 -12.49 -12.21 -13.78
N SER A 130 -12.76 -12.43 -12.50
CA SER A 130 -11.72 -12.51 -11.46
C SER A 130 -10.76 -13.67 -11.72
N ILE A 131 -11.26 -14.86 -12.02
CA ILE A 131 -10.44 -16.04 -12.34
C ILE A 131 -9.63 -15.78 -13.61
N LEU A 132 -10.26 -15.23 -14.65
CA LEU A 132 -9.59 -14.92 -15.90
C LEU A 132 -8.42 -13.94 -15.69
N ILE A 133 -8.67 -12.81 -15.01
CA ILE A 133 -7.64 -11.81 -14.72
C ILE A 133 -6.56 -12.36 -13.79
N ALA A 134 -6.95 -13.17 -12.79
CA ALA A 134 -6.00 -13.77 -11.85
C ALA A 134 -4.98 -14.69 -12.53
N VAL A 135 -5.35 -15.34 -13.62
CA VAL A 135 -4.43 -16.18 -14.40
C VAL A 135 -3.71 -15.36 -15.47
N ILE A 136 -4.44 -14.56 -16.24
CA ILE A 136 -3.86 -13.82 -17.38
C ILE A 136 -2.84 -12.79 -16.91
N ALA A 137 -3.10 -12.03 -15.85
CA ALA A 137 -2.20 -10.95 -15.45
C ALA A 137 -0.81 -11.47 -15.01
N PRO A 138 -0.68 -12.43 -14.07
CA PRO A 138 0.63 -12.99 -13.74
C PRO A 138 1.31 -13.69 -14.91
N ALA A 139 0.56 -14.40 -15.75
CA ALA A 139 1.10 -15.06 -16.94
C ALA A 139 1.65 -14.06 -17.97
N ALA A 140 0.93 -12.95 -18.20
CA ALA A 140 1.36 -11.88 -19.09
C ALA A 140 2.61 -11.16 -18.55
N VAL A 141 2.68 -10.91 -17.23
CA VAL A 141 3.88 -10.37 -16.58
C VAL A 141 5.06 -11.34 -16.75
N TYR A 142 4.86 -12.63 -16.51
CA TYR A 142 5.89 -13.64 -16.72
C TYR A 142 6.37 -13.65 -18.18
N ALA A 143 5.45 -13.68 -19.14
CA ALA A 143 5.80 -13.68 -20.57
C ALA A 143 6.58 -12.43 -20.96
N LEU A 144 6.15 -11.25 -20.50
CA LEU A 144 6.83 -9.99 -20.78
C LEU A 144 8.26 -10.01 -20.22
N PHE A 145 8.42 -10.28 -18.93
CA PHE A 145 9.73 -10.16 -18.30
C PHE A 145 10.66 -11.34 -18.60
N ALA A 146 10.17 -12.57 -18.54
CA ALA A 146 10.99 -13.74 -18.77
C ALA A 146 11.31 -13.96 -20.26
N LEU A 147 10.32 -13.79 -21.15
CA LEU A 147 10.51 -14.09 -22.57
C LEU A 147 10.94 -12.86 -23.37
N ALA A 148 10.30 -11.71 -23.17
CA ALA A 148 10.62 -10.52 -23.97
C ALA A 148 11.84 -9.74 -23.45
N LEU A 149 12.04 -9.68 -22.12
CA LEU A 149 13.17 -8.97 -21.51
C LEU A 149 14.32 -9.89 -21.05
N GLY A 150 14.15 -11.22 -21.09
CA GLY A 150 15.18 -12.18 -20.71
C GLY A 150 15.52 -12.19 -19.22
N VAL A 151 14.61 -11.73 -18.35
CA VAL A 151 14.80 -11.71 -16.89
C VAL A 151 14.55 -13.10 -16.32
N ASN A 152 15.45 -13.59 -15.46
CA ASN A 152 15.26 -14.87 -14.79
C ASN A 152 14.19 -14.75 -13.67
N LEU A 153 12.97 -15.18 -13.99
CA LEU A 153 11.85 -15.25 -13.04
C LEU A 153 11.52 -16.70 -12.74
N ARG A 154 11.28 -17.03 -11.46
CA ARG A 154 10.82 -18.36 -11.05
C ARG A 154 9.32 -18.46 -11.35
N PRO A 155 8.87 -19.36 -12.24
CA PRO A 155 7.45 -19.46 -12.58
C PRO A 155 6.62 -20.11 -11.47
N PHE A 156 7.16 -21.17 -10.85
CA PHE A 156 6.58 -21.97 -9.77
C PHE A 156 7.62 -22.25 -8.68
#